data_AF-A0A7K3QYP3-F1
#
_entry.id   AF-A0A7K3QYP3-F1
#
_cell.length_a   1.000
_cell.length_b   1.000
_cell.length_c   1.000
_cell.angle_alpha   90.00
_cell.angle_beta   90.00
_cell.angle_gamma   90.00
#
_symmetry.space_group_name_H-M   'P 1'
#
loop_
_entity.id
_entity.type
_entity.pdbx_description
1 polymer ?
#
loop_
_entity_poly.entity_id
_entity_poly.type
_entity_poly.pdbx_seq_one_letter_code
_entity_poly.pdbx_strand_id
1 'polypeptide(L)'
;AQAAAERLGTEASETLAAAQEEAARRRREAEELLGAAREEADQERERAREQSEELLASARTRVEEAQAEATRLVEEADRRATEMVSAAETHAAQVRDSVSGLHEQAQEEITGLRSAAEHAADRTRREAEEEADRVRTDAYAERERASEDATRLRREASEESEAAKALAEHTVAEAAEESERLRSEAAEYAQRVRTEASDKLAEADQAASRTRADAREDANRIRSDAATQADTLITEASSEAERLQHETAAEAERVRAEAVANAEQLIADATDDAERLRAEAAETVGTAQRHAERMRAEAERVRSEAQTEAERLANSAREEAERTLDEARAEANKRRSEAAEQVDTLISETAAEADKLLAEARQQAQQATADAEGQADSMVGAARTEADRLVSEATVEGNSRVEKARTDADELLVGARRDATAIRERAEELRERVTSEIEELHERARREAAETMKSTGDRCDALIKAAEEQLSKAQTKAKELVSEANSEAGKVRIAAVKKAEGLLKEAEQKKTRLVKEAEDLKAEAIREARRTVDEGKRELEILVRRREDINTEISRVQDVLEALESFESPAGKDSGVKAGATVGPPRSGGKNSDG
;
A
#
# COMPACT_ATOMS: atom_id res chain seq x y z
N ALA A 1 134.91 -179.28 79.96
CA ALA A 1 135.19 -178.11 79.09
C ALA A 1 134.27 -178.04 77.86
N GLN A 2 133.92 -179.15 77.21
CA GLN A 2 133.06 -179.16 76.00
C GLN A 2 131.58 -178.77 76.27
N ALA A 3 131.04 -179.03 77.46
CA ALA A 3 129.66 -178.71 77.83
C ALA A 3 129.37 -177.22 78.15
N ALA A 4 130.38 -176.34 78.09
CA ALA A 4 130.25 -174.90 78.32
C ALA A 4 130.18 -174.08 77.01
N ALA A 5 130.72 -174.61 75.91
CA ALA A 5 130.69 -173.93 74.61
C ALA A 5 129.34 -174.09 73.89
N GLU A 6 128.65 -175.21 74.06
CA GLU A 6 127.35 -175.46 73.41
C GLU A 6 126.21 -174.64 74.01
N ARG A 7 126.26 -174.29 75.31
CA ARG A 7 125.24 -173.44 75.95
C ARG A 7 125.32 -171.97 75.52
N LEU A 8 126.52 -171.47 75.21
CA LEU A 8 126.71 -170.11 74.70
C LEU A 8 126.28 -169.95 73.24
N GLY A 9 126.29 -171.04 72.44
CA GLY A 9 125.80 -171.02 71.07
C GLY A 9 124.28 -170.91 70.95
N THR A 10 123.54 -171.53 71.87
CA THR A 10 122.06 -171.47 71.89
C THR A 10 121.53 -170.14 72.40
N GLU A 11 122.13 -169.55 73.45
CA GLU A 11 121.76 -168.21 73.92
C GLU A 11 122.01 -167.12 72.85
N ALA A 12 123.03 -167.29 72.01
CA ALA A 12 123.34 -166.35 70.93
C ALA A 12 122.37 -166.44 69.73
N SER A 13 121.76 -167.60 69.46
CA SER A 13 120.80 -167.74 68.35
C SER A 13 119.40 -167.27 68.74
N GLU A 14 118.98 -167.49 69.99
CA GLU A 14 117.69 -167.02 70.51
C GLU A 14 117.64 -165.49 70.60
N THR A 15 118.75 -164.85 70.98
CA THR A 15 118.85 -163.39 71.01
C THR A 15 118.85 -162.75 69.61
N LEU A 16 119.44 -163.41 68.60
CA LEU A 16 119.40 -162.93 67.21
C LEU A 16 117.99 -163.08 66.60
N ALA A 17 117.28 -164.17 66.90
CA ALA A 17 115.91 -164.40 66.43
C ALA A 17 114.93 -163.37 67.02
N ALA A 18 115.03 -163.09 68.33
CA ALA A 18 114.22 -162.05 68.98
C ALA A 18 114.46 -160.65 68.39
N ALA A 19 115.72 -160.32 68.08
CA ALA A 19 116.06 -159.04 67.45
C ALA A 19 115.51 -158.92 66.01
N GLN A 20 115.49 -160.01 65.24
CA GLN A 20 114.91 -160.03 63.88
C GLN A 20 113.39 -159.91 63.90
N GLU A 21 112.72 -160.52 64.88
CA GLU A 21 111.27 -160.44 65.04
C GLU A 21 110.82 -159.03 65.45
N GLU A 22 111.57 -158.38 66.36
CA GLU A 22 111.30 -157.00 66.77
C GLU A 22 111.55 -156.00 65.62
N ALA A 23 112.58 -156.23 64.79
CA ALA A 23 112.83 -155.42 63.60
C ALA A 23 111.74 -155.58 62.52
N ALA A 24 111.16 -156.78 62.37
CA ALA A 24 110.03 -157.02 61.47
C ALA A 24 108.72 -156.42 62.00
N ARG A 25 108.54 -156.36 63.32
CA ARG A 25 107.39 -155.70 63.95
C ARG A 25 107.42 -154.19 63.72
N ARG A 26 108.57 -153.54 63.97
CA ARG A 26 108.73 -152.10 63.74
C ARG A 26 108.57 -151.70 62.26
N ARG A 27 108.92 -152.58 61.32
CA ARG A 27 108.73 -152.33 59.88
C ARG A 27 107.25 -152.34 59.49
N ARG A 28 106.46 -153.28 60.01
CA ARG A 28 105.00 -153.33 59.80
C ARG A 28 104.28 -152.14 60.43
N GLU A 29 104.63 -151.77 61.65
CA GLU A 29 104.09 -150.58 62.32
C GLU A 29 104.38 -149.30 61.50
N ALA A 30 105.56 -149.20 60.88
CA ALA A 30 105.92 -148.06 60.03
C ALA A 30 105.16 -148.02 58.69
N GLU A 31 104.91 -149.17 58.06
CA GLU A 31 104.13 -149.25 56.81
C GLU A 31 102.64 -148.98 57.04
N GLU A 32 102.07 -149.43 58.16
CA GLU A 32 100.68 -149.11 58.56
C GLU A 32 100.51 -147.61 58.83
N LEU A 33 101.46 -146.98 59.53
CA LEU A 33 101.43 -145.53 59.76
C LEU A 33 101.54 -144.73 58.45
N LEU A 34 102.36 -145.18 57.49
CA LEU A 34 102.47 -144.55 56.17
C LEU A 34 101.23 -144.76 55.29
N GLY A 35 100.56 -145.91 55.40
CA GLY A 35 99.29 -146.18 54.73
C GLY A 35 98.16 -145.29 55.26
N ALA A 36 98.03 -145.23 56.60
CA ALA A 36 97.03 -144.39 57.27
C ALA A 36 97.21 -142.90 56.94
N ALA A 37 98.45 -142.41 56.95
CA ALA A 37 98.73 -141.01 56.59
C ALA A 37 98.40 -140.66 55.13
N ARG A 38 98.50 -141.63 54.21
CA ARG A 38 98.13 -141.43 52.79
C ARG A 38 96.62 -141.42 52.59
N GLU A 39 95.91 -142.35 53.22
CA GLU A 39 94.43 -142.37 53.19
C GLU A 39 93.84 -141.11 53.81
N GLU A 40 94.39 -140.62 54.91
CA GLU A 40 93.95 -139.38 55.55
C GLU A 40 94.17 -138.16 54.63
N ALA A 41 95.32 -138.08 53.95
CA ALA A 41 95.62 -137.02 53.00
C ALA A 41 94.71 -137.06 51.74
N ASP A 42 94.35 -138.24 51.26
CA ASP A 42 93.44 -138.38 50.11
C ASP A 42 91.98 -138.06 50.51
N GLN A 43 91.55 -138.45 51.70
CA GLN A 43 90.24 -138.06 52.26
C GLN A 43 90.12 -136.54 52.45
N GLU A 44 91.18 -135.86 52.92
CA GLU A 44 91.18 -134.40 53.03
C GLU A 44 91.09 -133.72 51.65
N ARG A 45 91.75 -134.25 50.62
CA ARG A 45 91.68 -133.72 49.25
C ARG A 45 90.32 -133.91 48.61
N GLU A 46 89.67 -135.03 48.86
CA GLU A 46 88.32 -135.31 48.35
C GLU A 46 87.29 -134.38 49.00
N ARG A 47 87.33 -134.22 50.34
CA ARG A 47 86.49 -133.25 51.06
C ARG A 47 86.70 -131.82 50.57
N ALA A 48 87.94 -131.41 50.29
CA ALA A 48 88.23 -130.08 49.77
C ALA A 48 87.67 -129.86 48.34
N ARG A 49 87.63 -130.90 47.49
CA ARG A 49 87.01 -130.84 46.16
C ARG A 49 85.50 -130.77 46.24
N GLU A 50 84.87 -131.60 47.07
CA GLU A 50 83.42 -131.58 47.29
C GLU A 50 82.95 -130.21 47.79
N GLN A 51 83.65 -129.63 48.77
CA GLN A 51 83.34 -128.29 49.27
C GLN A 51 83.55 -127.20 48.20
N SER A 52 84.58 -127.33 47.36
CA SER A 52 84.80 -126.40 46.25
C SER A 52 83.73 -126.51 45.16
N GLU A 53 83.25 -127.72 44.85
CA GLU A 53 82.20 -127.95 43.86
C GLU A 53 80.83 -127.47 44.37
N GLU A 54 80.53 -127.67 45.66
CA GLU A 54 79.31 -127.18 46.29
C GLU A 54 79.25 -125.64 46.29
N LEU A 55 80.38 -124.97 46.60
CA LEU A 55 80.48 -123.50 46.52
C LEU A 55 80.32 -122.98 45.08
N LEU A 56 80.87 -123.67 44.08
CA LEU A 56 80.72 -123.30 42.67
C LEU A 56 79.29 -123.54 42.16
N ALA A 57 78.62 -124.60 42.60
CA ALA A 57 77.22 -124.85 42.29
C ALA A 57 76.32 -123.76 42.90
N SER A 58 76.52 -123.41 44.17
CA SER A 58 75.78 -122.32 44.84
C SER A 58 76.00 -120.96 44.16
N ALA A 59 77.23 -120.69 43.71
CA ALA A 59 77.54 -119.46 42.96
C ALA A 59 76.84 -119.43 41.59
N ARG A 60 76.77 -120.55 40.87
CA ARG A 60 76.06 -120.64 39.58
C ARG A 60 74.56 -120.43 39.75
N THR A 61 73.94 -121.08 40.74
CA THR A 61 72.51 -120.90 41.02
C THR A 61 72.18 -119.44 41.35
N ARG A 62 73.01 -118.76 42.15
CA ARG A 62 72.82 -117.32 42.43
C ARG A 62 72.94 -116.43 41.20
N VAL A 63 73.83 -116.76 40.26
CA VAL A 63 73.97 -115.99 39.01
C VAL A 63 72.76 -116.21 38.10
N GLU A 64 72.27 -117.45 38.00
CA GLU A 64 71.07 -117.77 37.22
C GLU A 64 69.82 -117.10 37.79
N GLU A 65 69.64 -117.12 39.12
CA GLU A 65 68.56 -116.41 39.81
C GLU A 65 68.62 -114.89 39.57
N ALA A 66 69.81 -114.29 39.67
CA ALA A 66 70.00 -112.87 39.41
C ALA A 66 69.73 -112.49 37.93
N GLN A 67 70.09 -113.36 36.98
CA GLN A 67 69.81 -113.15 35.55
C GLN A 67 68.32 -113.28 35.22
N ALA A 68 67.63 -114.23 35.85
CA ALA A 68 66.18 -114.38 35.71
C ALA A 68 65.43 -113.19 36.31
N GLU A 69 65.87 -112.68 37.46
CA GLU A 69 65.29 -111.51 38.10
C GLU A 69 65.53 -110.22 37.28
N ALA A 70 66.73 -110.04 36.72
CA ALA A 70 67.04 -108.92 35.83
C ALA A 70 66.16 -108.93 34.57
N THR A 71 65.95 -110.10 33.96
CA THR A 71 65.09 -110.25 32.77
C THR A 71 63.65 -109.89 33.09
N ARG A 72 63.14 -110.38 34.23
CA ARG A 72 61.77 -110.08 34.68
C ARG A 72 61.55 -108.59 34.95
N LEU A 73 62.54 -107.90 35.53
CA LEU A 73 62.46 -106.46 35.77
C LEU A 73 62.44 -105.65 34.48
N VAL A 74 63.21 -106.06 33.46
CA VAL A 74 63.20 -105.42 32.14
C VAL A 74 61.85 -105.63 31.45
N GLU A 75 61.31 -106.84 31.45
CA GLU A 75 59.99 -107.13 30.87
C GLU A 75 58.85 -106.39 31.58
N GLU A 76 58.94 -106.22 32.90
CA GLU A 76 57.99 -105.42 33.67
C GLU A 76 58.11 -103.92 33.36
N ALA A 77 59.33 -103.42 33.17
CA ALA A 77 59.56 -102.03 32.78
C ALA A 77 59.02 -101.73 31.36
N ASP A 78 59.28 -102.60 30.39
CA ASP A 78 58.81 -102.45 29.01
C ASP A 78 57.28 -102.50 28.91
N ARG A 79 56.65 -103.40 29.67
CA ARG A 79 55.18 -103.47 29.77
C ARG A 79 54.60 -102.17 30.34
N ARG A 80 55.15 -101.66 31.44
CA ARG A 80 54.71 -100.38 32.03
C ARG A 80 54.94 -99.19 31.09
N ALA A 81 56.05 -99.16 30.36
CA ALA A 81 56.32 -98.13 29.36
C ALA A 81 55.28 -98.16 28.23
N THR A 82 54.96 -99.36 27.73
CA THR A 82 53.97 -99.56 26.66
C THR A 82 52.56 -99.16 27.12
N GLU A 83 52.17 -99.55 28.34
CA GLU A 83 50.89 -99.15 28.93
C GLU A 83 50.79 -97.62 29.10
N MET A 84 51.86 -96.96 29.52
CA MET A 84 51.91 -95.51 29.70
C MET A 84 51.81 -94.76 28.36
N VAL A 85 52.51 -95.24 27.33
CA VAL A 85 52.43 -94.66 25.98
C VAL A 85 51.02 -94.83 25.40
N SER A 86 50.44 -96.02 25.51
CA SER A 86 49.07 -96.28 25.03
C SER A 86 48.03 -95.41 25.74
N ALA A 87 48.16 -95.24 27.06
CA ALA A 87 47.30 -94.34 27.83
C ALA A 87 47.47 -92.87 27.39
N ALA A 88 48.70 -92.43 27.15
CA ALA A 88 48.98 -91.08 26.66
C ALA A 88 48.43 -90.84 25.25
N GLU A 89 48.57 -91.81 24.34
CA GLU A 89 48.00 -91.74 22.99
C GLU A 89 46.47 -91.69 23.00
N THR A 90 45.85 -92.52 23.85
CA THR A 90 44.39 -92.52 24.04
C THR A 90 43.92 -91.17 24.58
N HIS A 91 44.63 -90.61 25.56
CA HIS A 91 44.31 -89.28 26.10
C HIS A 91 44.50 -88.17 25.05
N ALA A 92 45.59 -88.22 24.27
CA ALA A 92 45.83 -87.27 23.19
C ALA A 92 44.79 -87.38 22.05
N ALA A 93 44.25 -88.57 21.80
CA ALA A 93 43.13 -88.76 20.89
C ALA A 93 41.84 -88.14 21.45
N GLN A 94 41.50 -88.41 22.72
CA GLN A 94 40.34 -87.82 23.39
C GLN A 94 40.37 -86.29 23.43
N VAL A 95 41.55 -85.71 23.68
CA VAL A 95 41.73 -84.24 23.65
C VAL A 95 41.54 -83.71 22.24
N ARG A 96 42.06 -84.39 21.20
CA ARG A 96 41.86 -83.97 19.80
C ARG A 96 40.39 -84.03 19.39
N ASP A 97 39.68 -85.09 19.76
CA ASP A 97 38.25 -85.23 19.46
C ASP A 97 37.42 -84.16 20.20
N SER A 98 37.76 -83.88 21.46
CA SER A 98 37.09 -82.83 22.25
C SER A 98 37.33 -81.43 21.66
N VAL A 99 38.55 -81.13 21.23
CA VAL A 99 38.89 -79.87 20.57
C VAL A 99 38.21 -79.76 19.20
N SER A 100 38.12 -80.87 18.44
CA SER A 100 37.39 -80.92 17.18
C SER A 100 35.90 -80.63 17.38
N GLY A 101 35.26 -81.28 18.36
CA GLY A 101 33.85 -81.05 18.67
C GLY A 101 33.56 -79.62 19.14
N LEU A 102 34.45 -79.03 19.95
CA LEU A 102 34.35 -77.62 20.33
C LEU A 102 34.51 -76.68 19.13
N HIS A 103 35.37 -77.03 18.17
CA HIS A 103 35.57 -76.22 16.96
C HIS A 103 34.34 -76.30 16.04
N GLU A 104 33.75 -77.49 15.87
CA GLU A 104 32.49 -77.65 15.13
C GLU A 104 31.34 -76.89 15.79
N GLN A 105 31.16 -77.01 17.11
CA GLN A 105 30.13 -76.24 17.84
C GLN A 105 30.33 -74.73 17.70
N ALA A 106 31.58 -74.25 17.85
CA ALA A 106 31.87 -72.83 17.67
C ALA A 106 31.60 -72.36 16.22
N GLN A 107 31.91 -73.19 15.22
CA GLN A 107 31.61 -72.88 13.82
C GLN A 107 30.10 -72.83 13.54
N GLU A 108 29.33 -73.76 14.10
CA GLU A 108 27.87 -73.75 14.00
C GLU A 108 27.27 -72.50 14.66
N GLU A 109 27.73 -72.15 15.87
CA GLU A 109 27.28 -70.94 16.57
C GLU A 109 27.65 -69.66 15.81
N ILE A 110 28.89 -69.55 15.29
CA ILE A 110 29.31 -68.40 14.48
C ILE A 110 28.46 -68.28 13.21
N THR A 111 28.16 -69.41 12.57
CA THR A 111 27.34 -69.43 11.34
C THR A 111 25.90 -69.04 11.66
N GLY A 112 25.33 -69.55 12.75
CA GLY A 112 24.00 -69.19 13.22
C GLY A 112 23.89 -67.71 13.60
N LEU A 113 24.88 -67.17 14.31
CA LEU A 113 24.94 -65.75 14.68
C LEU A 113 25.11 -64.85 13.45
N ARG A 114 25.94 -65.24 12.47
CA ARG A 114 26.08 -64.51 11.20
C ARG A 114 24.78 -64.49 10.41
N SER A 115 24.12 -65.64 10.26
CA SER A 115 22.85 -65.74 9.55
C SER A 115 21.74 -64.91 10.24
N ALA A 116 21.69 -64.96 11.57
CA ALA A 116 20.77 -64.14 12.35
C ALA A 116 21.07 -62.63 12.22
N ALA A 117 22.36 -62.24 12.21
CA ALA A 117 22.78 -60.86 12.02
C ALA A 117 22.47 -60.36 10.60
N GLU A 118 22.69 -61.17 9.57
CA GLU A 118 22.31 -60.86 8.18
C GLU A 118 20.80 -60.68 8.04
N HIS A 119 19.99 -61.59 8.59
CA HIS A 119 18.54 -61.44 8.56
C HIS A 119 18.02 -60.25 9.38
N ALA A 120 18.69 -59.90 10.48
CA ALA A 120 18.37 -58.68 11.22
C ALA A 120 18.70 -57.43 10.39
N ALA A 121 19.89 -57.38 9.78
CA ALA A 121 20.32 -56.27 8.93
C ALA A 121 19.42 -56.12 7.69
N ASP A 122 19.05 -57.23 7.05
CA ASP A 122 18.15 -57.22 5.89
C ASP A 122 16.75 -56.72 6.25
N ARG A 123 16.20 -57.14 7.40
CA ARG A 123 14.92 -56.62 7.87
C ARG A 123 14.98 -55.12 8.13
N THR A 124 16.00 -54.64 8.86
CA THR A 124 16.15 -53.21 9.14
C THR A 124 16.34 -52.41 7.87
N ARG A 125 17.11 -52.92 6.90
CA ARG A 125 17.28 -52.27 5.58
C ARG A 125 15.95 -52.21 4.84
N ARG A 126 15.20 -53.29 4.80
CA ARG A 126 13.91 -53.35 4.11
C ARG A 126 12.88 -52.42 4.75
N GLU A 127 12.78 -52.41 6.08
CA GLU A 127 11.91 -51.50 6.82
C GLU A 127 12.28 -50.03 6.57
N ALA A 128 13.58 -49.71 6.52
CA ALA A 128 14.07 -48.38 6.18
C ALA A 128 13.78 -48.00 4.72
N GLU A 129 13.92 -48.92 3.77
CA GLU A 129 13.57 -48.71 2.36
C GLU A 129 12.07 -48.49 2.18
N GLU A 130 11.23 -49.31 2.81
CA GLU A 130 9.77 -49.18 2.74
C GLU A 130 9.28 -47.88 3.37
N GLU A 131 9.90 -47.43 4.47
CA GLU A 131 9.59 -46.13 5.08
C GLU A 131 10.07 -44.96 4.21
N ALA A 132 11.26 -45.07 3.62
CA ALA A 132 11.77 -44.07 2.67
C ALA A 132 10.89 -43.97 1.41
N ASP A 133 10.35 -45.09 0.93
CA ASP A 133 9.41 -45.13 -0.19
C ASP A 133 8.08 -44.46 0.15
N ARG A 134 7.55 -44.70 1.37
CA ARG A 134 6.34 -44.02 1.85
C ARG A 134 6.53 -42.51 1.97
N VAL A 135 7.61 -42.07 2.63
CA VAL A 135 7.91 -40.64 2.79
C VAL A 135 8.11 -39.97 1.43
N ARG A 136 8.80 -40.64 0.49
CA ARG A 136 8.93 -40.12 -0.88
C ARG A 136 7.58 -39.99 -1.58
N THR A 137 6.73 -41.01 -1.48
CA THR A 137 5.40 -41.02 -2.11
C THR A 137 4.53 -39.90 -1.55
N ASP A 138 4.50 -39.74 -0.22
CA ASP A 138 3.74 -38.68 0.45
C ASP A 138 4.28 -37.29 0.09
N ALA A 139 5.61 -37.12 0.03
CA ALA A 139 6.22 -35.88 -0.40
C ALA A 139 5.91 -35.54 -1.88
N TYR A 140 5.88 -36.55 -2.77
CA TYR A 140 5.48 -36.35 -4.15
C TYR A 140 4.00 -35.99 -4.28
N ALA A 141 3.11 -36.67 -3.54
CA ALA A 141 1.69 -36.36 -3.54
C ALA A 141 1.41 -34.96 -3.00
N GLU A 142 2.10 -34.54 -1.93
CA GLU A 142 1.93 -33.21 -1.36
C GLU A 142 2.49 -32.11 -2.27
N ARG A 143 3.60 -32.39 -2.97
CA ARG A 143 4.14 -31.50 -4.00
C ARG A 143 3.20 -31.39 -5.20
N GLU A 144 2.55 -32.47 -5.61
CA GLU A 144 1.58 -32.46 -6.70
C GLU A 144 0.36 -31.61 -6.34
N ARG A 145 -0.22 -31.81 -5.15
CA ARG A 145 -1.31 -30.95 -4.63
C ARG A 145 -0.90 -29.49 -4.54
N ALA A 146 0.27 -29.21 -3.97
CA ALA A 146 0.80 -27.85 -3.91
C ALA A 146 1.00 -27.25 -5.30
N SER A 147 1.28 -28.07 -6.33
CA SER A 147 1.45 -27.66 -7.74
C SER A 147 0.12 -27.56 -8.52
N GLU A 148 -0.96 -28.13 -8.03
CA GLU A 148 -2.31 -27.97 -8.56
C GLU A 148 -3.03 -26.78 -7.94
N ASP A 149 -3.03 -26.70 -6.60
CA ASP A 149 -3.48 -25.54 -5.81
C ASP A 149 -2.79 -24.28 -6.31
N ALA A 150 -1.50 -24.48 -6.58
CA ALA A 150 -0.71 -23.66 -7.43
C ALA A 150 -1.48 -23.06 -8.61
N THR A 151 -1.52 -23.85 -9.65
CA THR A 151 -1.97 -23.43 -10.96
C THR A 151 -3.39 -22.88 -10.94
N ARG A 152 -4.25 -23.39 -10.03
CA ARG A 152 -5.61 -22.89 -9.80
C ARG A 152 -5.60 -21.41 -9.43
N LEU A 153 -4.78 -21.03 -8.47
CA LEU A 153 -4.79 -19.67 -7.98
C LEU A 153 -4.24 -18.64 -8.94
N ARG A 154 -3.15 -18.99 -9.65
CA ARG A 154 -2.63 -18.11 -10.71
C ARG A 154 -3.68 -17.84 -11.79
N ARG A 155 -4.54 -18.82 -12.09
CA ARG A 155 -5.65 -18.66 -13.03
C ARG A 155 -6.73 -17.74 -12.45
N GLU A 156 -7.14 -17.94 -11.21
CA GLU A 156 -8.13 -17.08 -10.52
C GLU A 156 -7.66 -15.62 -10.44
N ALA A 157 -6.41 -15.38 -10.01
CA ALA A 157 -5.84 -14.04 -9.99
C ALA A 157 -5.72 -13.41 -11.39
N SER A 158 -5.50 -14.21 -12.44
CA SER A 158 -5.47 -13.71 -13.82
C SER A 158 -6.87 -13.31 -14.29
N GLU A 159 -7.87 -14.14 -14.02
CA GLU A 159 -9.28 -13.87 -14.36
C GLU A 159 -9.80 -12.63 -13.60
N GLU A 160 -9.50 -12.49 -12.31
CA GLU A 160 -9.83 -11.29 -11.53
C GLU A 160 -9.12 -10.04 -12.07
N SER A 161 -7.83 -10.15 -12.44
CA SER A 161 -7.09 -9.03 -13.03
C SER A 161 -7.64 -8.61 -14.39
N GLU A 162 -8.06 -9.55 -15.23
CA GLU A 162 -8.68 -9.26 -16.53
C GLU A 162 -10.06 -8.62 -16.34
N ALA A 163 -10.86 -9.11 -15.40
CA ALA A 163 -12.15 -8.53 -15.06
C ALA A 163 -12.01 -7.10 -14.52
N ALA A 164 -11.06 -6.85 -13.62
CA ALA A 164 -10.79 -5.51 -13.10
C ALA A 164 -10.33 -4.55 -14.20
N LYS A 165 -9.51 -5.04 -15.14
CA LYS A 165 -9.04 -4.25 -16.28
C LYS A 165 -10.17 -3.92 -17.25
N ALA A 166 -11.04 -4.88 -17.56
CA ALA A 166 -12.22 -4.65 -18.39
C ALA A 166 -13.19 -3.64 -17.75
N LEU A 167 -13.40 -3.70 -16.43
CA LEU A 167 -14.22 -2.74 -15.70
C LEU A 167 -13.61 -1.34 -15.73
N ALA A 168 -12.29 -1.24 -15.59
CA ALA A 168 -11.58 0.04 -15.68
C ALA A 168 -11.66 0.63 -17.11
N GLU A 169 -11.44 -0.19 -18.14
CA GLU A 169 -11.56 0.21 -19.55
C GLU A 169 -12.99 0.68 -19.87
N HIS A 170 -14.02 -0.03 -19.41
CA HIS A 170 -15.41 0.36 -19.56
C HIS A 170 -15.70 1.72 -18.88
N THR A 171 -15.27 1.87 -17.63
CA THR A 171 -15.49 3.11 -16.87
C THR A 171 -14.80 4.31 -17.53
N VAL A 172 -13.59 4.11 -18.05
CA VAL A 172 -12.85 5.16 -18.78
C VAL A 172 -13.54 5.49 -20.11
N ALA A 173 -14.05 4.49 -20.82
CA ALA A 173 -14.78 4.69 -22.06
C ALA A 173 -16.09 5.47 -21.82
N GLU A 174 -16.89 5.09 -20.82
CA GLU A 174 -18.11 5.81 -20.45
C GLU A 174 -17.82 7.26 -20.02
N ALA A 175 -16.79 7.48 -19.20
CA ALA A 175 -16.39 8.82 -18.78
C ALA A 175 -15.89 9.68 -19.96
N ALA A 176 -15.21 9.06 -20.94
CA ALA A 176 -14.77 9.75 -22.16
C ALA A 176 -15.96 10.13 -23.04
N GLU A 177 -16.90 9.21 -23.29
CA GLU A 177 -18.12 9.47 -24.05
C GLU A 177 -18.98 10.56 -23.38
N GLU A 178 -19.13 10.52 -22.05
CA GLU A 178 -19.87 11.56 -21.32
C GLU A 178 -19.16 12.91 -21.39
N SER A 179 -17.83 12.93 -21.31
CA SER A 179 -17.04 14.17 -21.48
C SER A 179 -17.20 14.75 -22.89
N GLU A 180 -17.18 13.91 -23.93
CA GLU A 180 -17.39 14.32 -25.31
C GLU A 180 -18.81 14.85 -25.53
N ARG A 181 -19.83 14.18 -24.97
CA ARG A 181 -21.22 14.66 -25.01
C ARG A 181 -21.36 16.04 -24.37
N LEU A 182 -20.83 16.24 -23.16
CA LEU A 182 -20.87 17.53 -22.47
C LEU A 182 -20.12 18.62 -23.23
N ARG A 183 -18.99 18.29 -23.87
CA ARG A 183 -18.26 19.22 -24.74
C ARG A 183 -19.06 19.62 -25.96
N SER A 184 -19.73 18.66 -26.61
CA SER A 184 -20.60 18.93 -27.76
C SER A 184 -21.78 19.83 -27.37
N GLU A 185 -22.48 19.50 -26.28
CA GLU A 185 -23.60 20.29 -25.76
C GLU A 185 -23.17 21.72 -25.38
N ALA A 186 -22.00 21.86 -24.74
CA ALA A 186 -21.45 23.16 -24.41
C ALA A 186 -21.05 23.96 -25.66
N ALA A 187 -20.47 23.31 -26.68
CA ALA A 187 -20.12 23.96 -27.94
C ALA A 187 -21.36 24.43 -28.71
N GLU A 188 -22.41 23.60 -28.78
CA GLU A 188 -23.69 23.94 -29.39
C GLU A 188 -24.41 25.06 -28.64
N TYR A 189 -24.39 25.05 -27.30
CA TYR A 189 -24.92 26.15 -26.50
C TYR A 189 -24.15 27.45 -26.74
N ALA A 190 -22.82 27.41 -26.73
CA ALA A 190 -21.99 28.57 -27.04
C ALA A 190 -22.18 29.08 -28.46
N GLN A 191 -22.47 28.20 -29.42
CA GLN A 191 -22.79 28.58 -30.80
C GLN A 191 -24.16 29.27 -30.88
N ARG A 192 -25.19 28.71 -30.22
CA ARG A 192 -26.53 29.33 -30.15
C ARG A 192 -26.47 30.74 -29.56
N VAL A 193 -25.81 30.90 -28.42
CA VAL A 193 -25.66 32.21 -27.77
C VAL A 193 -24.92 33.20 -28.68
N ARG A 194 -23.89 32.76 -29.41
CA ARG A 194 -23.17 33.61 -30.38
C ARG A 194 -24.06 34.04 -31.55
N THR A 195 -24.85 33.12 -32.10
CA THR A 195 -25.80 33.44 -33.18
C THR A 195 -26.86 34.43 -32.68
N GLU A 196 -27.48 34.17 -31.52
CA GLU A 196 -28.48 35.07 -30.93
C GLU A 196 -27.90 36.47 -30.65
N ALA A 197 -26.67 36.55 -30.14
CA ALA A 197 -25.99 37.83 -29.93
C ALA A 197 -25.69 38.55 -31.26
N SER A 198 -25.26 37.81 -32.29
CA SER A 198 -25.02 38.35 -33.64
C SER A 198 -26.31 38.89 -34.27
N ASP A 199 -27.42 38.16 -34.15
CA ASP A 199 -28.72 38.57 -34.68
C ASP A 199 -29.22 39.83 -33.97
N LYS A 200 -29.06 39.92 -32.65
CA LYS A 200 -29.40 41.13 -31.88
C LYS A 200 -28.55 42.34 -32.24
N LEU A 201 -27.26 42.14 -32.51
CA LEU A 201 -26.38 43.20 -33.01
C LEU A 201 -26.80 43.68 -34.40
N ALA A 202 -27.15 42.76 -35.29
CA ALA A 202 -27.63 43.10 -36.63
C ALA A 202 -28.97 43.87 -36.59
N GLU A 203 -29.91 43.45 -35.74
CA GLU A 203 -31.17 44.18 -35.50
C GLU A 203 -30.91 45.60 -34.99
N ALA A 204 -29.99 45.76 -34.02
CA ALA A 204 -29.64 47.05 -33.44
C ALA A 204 -28.97 47.98 -34.48
N ASP A 205 -28.07 47.45 -35.32
CA ASP A 205 -27.38 48.23 -36.35
C ASP A 205 -28.33 48.66 -37.48
N GLN A 206 -29.28 47.80 -37.86
CA GLN A 206 -30.34 48.16 -38.80
C GLN A 206 -31.26 49.26 -38.23
N ALA A 207 -31.64 49.16 -36.96
CA ALA A 207 -32.44 50.19 -36.30
C ALA A 207 -31.69 51.54 -36.25
N ALA A 208 -30.41 51.51 -35.86
CA ALA A 208 -29.57 52.71 -35.83
C ALA A 208 -29.40 53.33 -37.23
N SER A 209 -29.24 52.51 -38.26
CA SER A 209 -29.14 52.96 -39.65
C SER A 209 -30.43 53.63 -40.14
N ARG A 210 -31.60 53.08 -39.80
CA ARG A 210 -32.91 53.70 -40.09
C ARG A 210 -33.04 55.06 -39.41
N THR A 211 -32.77 55.14 -38.11
CA THR A 211 -32.84 56.42 -37.37
C THR A 211 -31.88 57.47 -37.94
N ARG A 212 -30.68 57.08 -38.39
CA ARG A 212 -29.74 58.00 -39.06
C ARG A 212 -30.23 58.45 -40.43
N ALA A 213 -30.89 57.59 -41.18
CA ALA A 213 -31.47 57.94 -42.48
C ALA A 213 -32.61 58.95 -42.30
N ASP A 214 -33.54 58.67 -41.39
CA ASP A 214 -34.67 59.55 -41.08
C ASP A 214 -34.18 60.94 -40.62
N ALA A 215 -33.20 60.98 -39.71
CA ALA A 215 -32.62 62.23 -39.23
C ALA A 215 -31.91 63.04 -40.35
N ARG A 216 -31.31 62.36 -41.33
CA ARG A 216 -30.70 63.03 -42.51
C ARG A 216 -31.76 63.58 -43.44
N GLU A 217 -32.85 62.86 -43.67
CA GLU A 217 -33.96 63.32 -44.48
C GLU A 217 -34.62 64.56 -43.86
N ASP A 218 -34.87 64.54 -42.56
CA ASP A 218 -35.38 65.70 -41.83
C ASP A 218 -34.42 66.91 -41.88
N ALA A 219 -33.11 66.67 -41.70
CA ALA A 219 -32.11 67.74 -41.81
C ALA A 219 -32.03 68.30 -43.26
N ASN A 220 -32.19 67.46 -44.28
CA ASN A 220 -32.24 67.90 -45.67
C ASN A 220 -33.48 68.75 -45.95
N ARG A 221 -34.64 68.33 -45.43
CA ARG A 221 -35.90 69.07 -45.54
C ARG A 221 -35.79 70.45 -44.88
N ILE A 222 -35.31 70.52 -43.64
CA ILE A 222 -35.10 71.79 -42.92
C ILE A 222 -34.15 72.71 -43.69
N ARG A 223 -33.04 72.17 -44.25
CA ARG A 223 -32.11 72.97 -45.05
C ARG A 223 -32.73 73.48 -46.35
N SER A 224 -33.54 72.66 -47.02
CA SER A 224 -34.24 73.07 -48.25
C SER A 224 -35.25 74.18 -47.98
N ASP A 225 -36.02 74.04 -46.88
CA ASP A 225 -37.00 75.06 -46.46
C ASP A 225 -36.28 76.36 -46.08
N ALA A 226 -35.17 76.27 -45.34
CA ALA A 226 -34.35 77.43 -44.98
C ALA A 226 -33.69 78.10 -46.19
N ALA A 227 -33.21 77.33 -47.18
CA ALA A 227 -32.65 77.86 -48.42
C ALA A 227 -33.72 78.61 -49.23
N THR A 228 -34.94 78.05 -49.31
CA THR A 228 -36.07 78.70 -50.00
C THR A 228 -36.45 80.03 -49.33
N GLN A 229 -36.45 80.07 -48.00
CA GLN A 229 -36.69 81.30 -47.23
C GLN A 229 -35.56 82.32 -47.44
N ALA A 230 -34.31 81.88 -47.44
CA ALA A 230 -33.16 82.74 -47.71
C ALA A 230 -33.18 83.32 -49.13
N ASP A 231 -33.49 82.52 -50.14
CA ASP A 231 -33.62 82.98 -51.53
C ASP A 231 -34.74 84.00 -51.70
N THR A 232 -35.86 83.82 -50.99
CA THR A 232 -36.97 84.78 -50.96
C THR A 232 -36.50 86.12 -50.37
N LEU A 233 -35.85 86.09 -49.20
CA LEU A 233 -35.32 87.30 -48.55
C LEU A 233 -34.23 87.99 -49.37
N ILE A 234 -33.34 87.23 -50.02
CA ILE A 234 -32.29 87.77 -50.89
C ILE A 234 -32.93 88.43 -52.11
N THR A 235 -33.97 87.83 -52.70
CA THR A 235 -34.68 88.42 -53.84
C THR A 235 -35.38 89.73 -53.44
N GLU A 236 -36.05 89.75 -52.28
CA GLU A 236 -36.66 90.96 -51.72
C GLU A 236 -35.62 92.05 -51.43
N ALA A 237 -34.49 91.69 -50.80
CA ALA A 237 -33.41 92.62 -50.50
C ALA A 237 -32.68 93.13 -51.77
N SER A 238 -32.52 92.27 -52.78
CA SER A 238 -31.89 92.64 -54.05
C SER A 238 -32.76 93.60 -54.85
N SER A 239 -34.08 93.37 -54.89
CA SER A 239 -35.06 94.29 -55.48
C SER A 239 -35.01 95.67 -54.81
N GLU A 240 -34.91 95.70 -53.47
CA GLU A 240 -34.78 96.95 -52.72
C GLU A 240 -33.41 97.63 -52.93
N ALA A 241 -32.33 96.84 -53.04
CA ALA A 241 -30.99 97.35 -53.35
C ALA A 241 -30.89 97.90 -54.78
N GLU A 242 -31.54 97.28 -55.77
CA GLU A 242 -31.65 97.78 -57.14
C GLU A 242 -32.42 99.10 -57.18
N ARG A 243 -33.52 99.22 -56.41
CA ARG A 243 -34.25 100.47 -56.23
C ARG A 243 -33.32 101.57 -55.69
N LEU A 244 -32.55 101.28 -54.65
CA LEU A 244 -31.60 102.22 -54.04
C LEU A 244 -30.41 102.54 -54.97
N GLN A 245 -29.92 101.57 -55.74
CA GLN A 245 -28.87 101.77 -56.74
C GLN A 245 -29.34 102.68 -57.86
N HIS A 246 -30.57 102.52 -58.36
CA HIS A 246 -31.13 103.44 -59.35
C HIS A 246 -31.26 104.87 -58.80
N GLU A 247 -31.73 105.03 -57.57
CA GLU A 247 -31.83 106.33 -56.90
C GLU A 247 -30.43 106.97 -56.70
N THR A 248 -29.43 106.19 -56.32
CA THR A 248 -28.05 106.69 -56.09
C THR A 248 -27.25 106.90 -57.38
N ALA A 249 -27.45 106.09 -58.42
CA ALA A 249 -26.81 106.27 -59.72
C ALA A 249 -27.28 107.55 -60.41
N ALA A 250 -28.57 107.86 -60.32
CA ALA A 250 -29.11 109.14 -60.78
C ALA A 250 -28.42 110.33 -60.09
N GLU A 251 -28.10 110.20 -58.79
CA GLU A 251 -27.40 111.23 -58.02
C GLU A 251 -25.88 111.25 -58.29
N ALA A 252 -25.24 110.11 -58.55
CA ALA A 252 -23.81 110.03 -58.86
C ALA A 252 -23.47 110.54 -60.26
N GLU A 253 -24.36 110.35 -61.24
CA GLU A 253 -24.20 110.89 -62.59
C GLU A 253 -24.26 112.43 -62.58
N ARG A 254 -25.09 113.01 -61.70
CA ARG A 254 -25.09 114.44 -61.39
C ARG A 254 -23.71 114.93 -60.92
N VAL A 255 -23.01 114.16 -60.08
CA VAL A 255 -21.70 114.52 -59.50
C VAL A 255 -20.52 114.24 -60.46
N ARG A 256 -20.57 113.18 -61.29
CA ARG A 256 -19.50 112.89 -62.27
C ARG A 256 -19.41 113.92 -63.39
N ALA A 257 -20.55 114.45 -63.84
CA ALA A 257 -20.57 115.53 -64.81
C ALA A 257 -19.80 116.76 -64.30
N GLU A 258 -19.85 117.06 -62.99
CA GLU A 258 -19.06 118.12 -62.38
C GLU A 258 -17.55 117.79 -62.27
N ALA A 259 -17.17 116.51 -62.11
CA ALA A 259 -15.78 116.11 -61.84
C ALA A 259 -14.90 115.93 -63.10
N VAL A 260 -15.44 115.44 -64.22
CA VAL A 260 -14.65 115.22 -65.46
C VAL A 260 -14.09 116.54 -66.01
N ALA A 261 -14.83 117.63 -65.85
CA ALA A 261 -14.37 118.97 -66.20
C ALA A 261 -13.06 119.38 -65.49
N ASN A 262 -12.74 118.80 -64.32
CA ASN A 262 -11.57 119.18 -63.53
C ASN A 262 -10.30 118.34 -63.82
N ALA A 263 -10.43 117.10 -64.33
CA ALA A 263 -9.31 116.17 -64.45
C ALA A 263 -8.52 116.29 -65.77
N GLU A 264 -9.17 116.70 -66.86
CA GLU A 264 -8.49 116.92 -68.15
C GLU A 264 -7.35 117.96 -68.06
N GLN A 265 -7.39 118.80 -67.02
CA GLN A 265 -6.40 119.84 -66.77
C GLN A 265 -5.08 119.33 -66.13
N LEU A 266 -5.06 118.15 -65.48
CA LEU A 266 -3.91 117.69 -64.67
C LEU A 266 -2.92 116.77 -65.40
N ILE A 267 -3.33 116.08 -66.47
CA ILE A 267 -2.52 115.03 -67.14
C ILE A 267 -1.44 115.61 -68.07
N ALA A 268 -1.64 116.83 -68.56
CA ALA A 268 -0.66 117.48 -69.44
C ALA A 268 0.69 117.71 -68.74
N ASP A 269 0.70 117.92 -67.42
CA ASP A 269 1.88 118.38 -66.68
C ASP A 269 2.90 117.26 -66.34
N ALA A 270 2.51 115.97 -66.33
CA ALA A 270 3.34 114.89 -65.80
C ALA A 270 4.30 114.21 -66.81
N THR A 271 4.15 114.46 -68.11
CA THR A 271 4.88 113.69 -69.15
C THR A 271 6.32 114.18 -69.36
N ASP A 272 6.63 115.43 -69.02
CA ASP A 272 7.94 116.06 -69.28
C ASP A 272 9.05 115.65 -68.29
N ASP A 273 8.72 115.18 -67.08
CA ASP A 273 9.72 114.95 -66.01
C ASP A 273 10.52 113.63 -66.15
N ALA A 274 10.05 112.65 -66.93
CA ALA A 274 10.58 111.27 -66.94
C ALA A 274 11.87 111.06 -67.76
N GLU A 275 12.22 111.95 -68.70
CA GLU A 275 13.36 111.73 -69.61
C GLU A 275 14.74 112.00 -68.96
N ARG A 276 14.79 112.76 -67.86
CA ARG A 276 16.03 113.24 -67.22
C ARG A 276 16.77 112.18 -66.38
N LEU A 277 16.09 111.15 -65.88
CA LEU A 277 16.63 110.19 -64.89
C LEU A 277 17.47 109.03 -65.46
N ARG A 278 17.57 108.85 -66.80
CA ARG A 278 18.28 107.69 -67.40
C ARG A 278 19.81 107.84 -67.54
N ALA A 279 20.38 109.03 -67.36
CA ALA A 279 21.81 109.29 -67.64
C ALA A 279 22.78 108.93 -66.49
N GLU A 280 22.33 108.87 -65.23
CA GLU A 280 23.20 108.68 -64.05
C GLU A 280 23.55 107.21 -63.74
N ALA A 281 22.96 106.23 -64.44
CA ALA A 281 23.09 104.80 -64.12
C ALA A 281 24.41 104.13 -64.57
N ALA A 282 25.32 104.82 -65.27
CA ALA A 282 26.50 104.20 -65.90
C ALA A 282 27.79 104.17 -65.03
N GLU A 283 27.87 104.90 -63.92
CA GLU A 283 29.11 105.09 -63.16
C GLU A 283 29.35 104.03 -62.05
N THR A 284 28.31 103.36 -61.56
CA THR A 284 28.39 102.50 -60.36
C THR A 284 28.91 101.06 -60.64
N VAL A 285 29.07 100.66 -61.91
CA VAL A 285 29.52 99.30 -62.30
C VAL A 285 30.99 99.00 -61.94
N GLY A 286 31.82 100.02 -61.66
CA GLY A 286 33.26 99.88 -61.39
C GLY A 286 33.67 99.41 -59.98
N THR A 287 32.77 99.33 -59.00
CA THR A 287 33.12 98.97 -57.61
C THR A 287 32.92 97.49 -57.27
N ALA A 288 32.06 96.76 -58.00
CA ALA A 288 31.76 95.35 -57.72
C ALA A 288 32.83 94.36 -58.23
N GLN A 289 33.63 94.75 -59.24
CA GLN A 289 34.64 93.88 -59.86
C GLN A 289 35.84 93.54 -58.96
N ARG A 290 36.10 94.31 -57.89
CA ARG A 290 37.22 94.02 -56.95
C ARG A 290 36.87 93.05 -55.82
N HIS A 291 35.60 92.72 -55.58
CA HIS A 291 35.19 91.79 -54.52
C HIS A 291 35.08 90.33 -55.01
N ALA A 292 35.01 90.11 -56.32
CA ALA A 292 34.82 88.82 -56.98
C ALA A 292 36.12 88.00 -57.21
N GLU A 293 37.31 88.60 -57.03
CA GLU A 293 38.59 87.90 -57.27
C GLU A 293 39.20 87.25 -56.01
N ARG A 294 38.82 87.65 -54.78
CA ARG A 294 39.36 87.03 -53.54
C ARG A 294 38.61 85.79 -53.05
N MET A 295 37.34 85.60 -53.42
CA MET A 295 36.53 84.45 -52.96
C MET A 295 36.60 83.22 -53.90
N ARG A 296 37.21 83.33 -55.08
CA ARG A 296 37.43 82.19 -56.00
C ARG A 296 38.78 81.48 -55.80
N ALA A 297 39.82 82.18 -55.35
CA ALA A 297 41.15 81.60 -55.14
C ALA A 297 41.28 80.68 -53.90
N GLU A 298 40.40 80.80 -52.90
CA GLU A 298 40.49 80.01 -51.65
C GLU A 298 39.58 78.76 -51.65
N ALA A 299 38.56 78.72 -52.51
CA ALA A 299 37.68 77.57 -52.68
C ALA A 299 38.23 76.51 -53.67
N GLU A 300 39.14 76.89 -54.57
CA GLU A 300 39.74 75.99 -55.57
C GLU A 300 40.95 75.20 -55.04
N ARG A 301 41.61 75.69 -53.98
CA ARG A 301 42.76 75.03 -53.33
C ARG A 301 42.37 73.84 -52.43
N VAL A 302 41.24 73.92 -51.72
CA VAL A 302 40.76 72.86 -50.80
C VAL A 302 40.10 71.67 -51.52
N ARG A 303 39.65 71.85 -52.77
CA ARG A 303 39.04 70.78 -53.58
C ARG A 303 40.07 69.98 -54.39
N SER A 304 41.19 70.58 -54.79
CA SER A 304 42.27 69.89 -55.51
C SER A 304 43.16 69.03 -54.60
N GLU A 305 43.35 69.42 -53.34
CA GLU A 305 44.19 68.69 -52.36
C GLU A 305 43.48 67.43 -51.79
N ALA A 306 42.14 67.38 -51.81
CA ALA A 306 41.35 66.23 -51.32
C ALA A 306 41.10 65.11 -52.36
N GLN A 307 41.25 65.39 -53.66
CA GLN A 307 41.02 64.40 -54.73
C GLN A 307 42.31 63.64 -55.12
N THR A 308 43.48 64.28 -55.05
CA THR A 308 44.79 63.66 -55.37
C THR A 308 45.30 62.69 -54.30
N GLU A 309 44.94 62.88 -53.02
CA GLU A 309 45.37 62.00 -51.92
C GLU A 309 44.53 60.70 -51.85
N ALA A 310 43.28 60.72 -52.33
CA ALA A 310 42.41 59.54 -52.36
C ALA A 310 42.76 58.56 -53.50
N GLU A 311 43.27 59.04 -54.64
CA GLU A 311 43.70 58.19 -55.78
C GLU A 311 45.11 57.58 -55.57
N ARG A 312 45.97 58.24 -54.79
CA ARG A 312 47.33 57.77 -54.49
C ARG A 312 47.35 56.60 -53.48
N LEU A 313 46.43 56.58 -52.52
CA LEU A 313 46.31 55.50 -51.51
C LEU A 313 45.75 54.19 -52.10
N ALA A 314 44.94 54.25 -53.17
CA ALA A 314 44.27 53.10 -53.77
C ALA A 314 45.15 52.30 -54.77
N ASN A 315 46.12 52.94 -55.43
CA ASN A 315 47.03 52.27 -56.37
C ASN A 315 48.26 51.64 -55.68
N SER A 316 48.76 52.24 -54.58
CA SER A 316 49.86 51.66 -53.79
C SER A 316 49.50 50.33 -53.14
N ALA A 317 48.24 50.16 -52.71
CA ALA A 317 47.78 48.94 -52.06
C ALA A 317 47.55 47.75 -53.03
N ARG A 318 47.46 47.99 -54.35
CA ARG A 318 47.30 46.93 -55.36
C ARG A 318 48.63 46.41 -55.91
N GLU A 319 49.63 47.27 -56.07
CA GLU A 319 50.96 46.87 -56.59
C GLU A 319 51.82 46.09 -55.57
N GLU A 320 51.65 46.31 -54.26
CA GLU A 320 52.36 45.55 -53.21
C GLU A 320 51.80 44.13 -53.00
N ALA A 321 50.53 43.90 -53.34
CA ALA A 321 49.89 42.59 -53.23
C ALA A 321 50.30 41.62 -54.36
N GLU A 322 50.58 42.11 -55.58
CA GLU A 322 51.00 41.27 -56.72
C GLU A 322 52.49 40.85 -56.64
N ARG A 323 53.42 41.72 -56.21
CA ARG A 323 54.85 41.34 -56.09
C ARG A 323 55.12 40.25 -55.06
N THR A 324 54.36 40.23 -53.96
CA THR A 324 54.56 39.27 -52.86
C THR A 324 54.16 37.83 -53.24
N LEU A 325 53.31 37.64 -54.27
CA LEU A 325 52.84 36.32 -54.71
C LEU A 325 53.74 35.66 -55.78
N ASP A 326 54.44 36.45 -56.60
CA ASP A 326 55.31 35.92 -57.65
C ASP A 326 56.71 35.52 -57.15
N GLU A 327 57.27 36.24 -56.16
CA GLU A 327 58.57 35.91 -55.57
C GLU A 327 58.53 34.62 -54.73
N ALA A 328 57.41 34.32 -54.08
CA ALA A 328 57.23 33.10 -53.28
C ALA A 328 57.18 31.80 -54.12
N ARG A 329 56.81 31.88 -55.42
CA ARG A 329 56.64 30.71 -56.30
C ARG A 329 57.92 30.29 -57.04
N ALA A 330 58.84 31.22 -57.29
CA ALA A 330 60.11 30.93 -57.98
C ALA A 330 61.14 30.23 -57.07
N GLU A 331 61.21 30.62 -55.79
CA GLU A 331 62.17 30.13 -54.81
C GLU A 331 61.93 28.64 -54.42
N ALA A 332 60.67 28.19 -54.44
CA ALA A 332 60.29 26.82 -54.08
C ALA A 332 60.64 25.76 -55.15
N ASN A 333 60.61 26.12 -56.44
CA ASN A 333 60.83 25.17 -57.53
C ASN A 333 62.31 24.84 -57.77
N LYS A 334 63.25 25.73 -57.40
CA LYS A 334 64.70 25.49 -57.61
C LYS A 334 65.29 24.50 -56.59
N ARG A 335 64.92 24.58 -55.31
CA ARG A 335 65.47 23.71 -54.25
C ARG A 335 65.07 22.23 -54.36
N ARG A 336 64.04 21.90 -55.13
CA ARG A 336 63.53 20.52 -55.24
C ARG A 336 64.26 19.67 -56.28
N SER A 337 64.92 20.28 -57.27
CA SER A 337 65.52 19.52 -58.38
C SER A 337 66.98 19.12 -58.14
N GLU A 338 67.75 19.93 -57.40
CA GLU A 338 69.19 19.69 -57.19
C GLU A 338 69.49 18.63 -56.11
N ALA A 339 68.55 18.36 -55.21
CA ALA A 339 68.73 17.37 -54.14
C ALA A 339 68.47 15.91 -54.57
N ALA A 340 67.81 15.69 -55.71
CA ALA A 340 67.36 14.36 -56.12
C ALA A 340 68.45 13.53 -56.82
N GLU A 341 69.29 14.13 -57.66
CA GLU A 341 70.21 13.36 -58.51
C GLU A 341 71.47 12.84 -57.81
N GLN A 342 71.97 13.52 -56.76
CA GLN A 342 73.22 13.12 -56.11
C GLN A 342 73.08 11.95 -55.14
N VAL A 343 71.86 11.62 -54.75
CA VAL A 343 71.57 10.52 -53.80
C VAL A 343 71.53 9.17 -54.51
N ASP A 344 71.09 9.11 -55.76
CA ASP A 344 70.78 7.83 -56.41
C ASP A 344 72.01 7.04 -56.85
N THR A 345 73.11 7.68 -57.24
CA THR A 345 74.26 6.95 -57.81
C THR A 345 75.14 6.29 -56.75
N LEU A 346 75.40 6.94 -55.62
CA LEU A 346 76.33 6.42 -54.61
C LEU A 346 75.75 5.22 -53.84
N ILE A 347 74.43 5.08 -53.83
CA ILE A 347 73.74 4.00 -53.12
C ILE A 347 73.82 2.68 -53.88
N SER A 348 73.88 2.70 -55.21
CA SER A 348 73.69 1.48 -56.01
C SER A 348 74.90 0.55 -56.05
N GLU A 349 76.12 1.08 -56.02
CA GLU A 349 77.32 0.29 -56.34
C GLU A 349 77.93 -0.38 -55.09
N THR A 350 78.00 0.32 -53.96
CA THR A 350 78.52 -0.26 -52.71
C THR A 350 77.59 -1.29 -52.06
N ALA A 351 76.31 -1.29 -52.44
CA ALA A 351 75.34 -2.27 -51.94
C ALA A 351 75.63 -3.67 -52.49
N ALA A 352 75.83 -3.81 -53.80
CA ALA A 352 75.79 -5.11 -54.47
C ALA A 352 76.91 -6.09 -54.06
N GLU A 353 78.11 -5.58 -53.74
CA GLU A 353 79.29 -6.42 -53.52
C GLU A 353 79.46 -6.87 -52.05
N ALA A 354 79.00 -6.04 -51.10
CA ALA A 354 78.87 -6.43 -49.70
C ALA A 354 77.75 -7.47 -49.50
N ASP A 355 76.69 -7.39 -50.31
CA ASP A 355 75.55 -8.30 -50.22
C ASP A 355 75.92 -9.76 -50.51
N LYS A 356 76.85 -10.02 -51.43
CA LYS A 356 77.17 -11.39 -51.86
C LYS A 356 77.98 -12.19 -50.84
N LEU A 357 79.03 -11.59 -50.25
CA LEU A 357 79.88 -12.28 -49.27
C LEU A 357 79.18 -12.47 -47.91
N LEU A 358 78.32 -11.52 -47.54
CA LEU A 358 77.44 -11.71 -46.39
C LEU A 358 76.42 -12.83 -46.65
N ALA A 359 75.96 -13.05 -47.88
CA ALA A 359 74.98 -14.10 -48.17
C ALA A 359 75.52 -15.51 -47.89
N GLU A 360 76.74 -15.84 -48.30
CA GLU A 360 77.27 -17.22 -48.21
C GLU A 360 77.66 -17.61 -46.76
N ALA A 361 78.27 -16.70 -46.01
CA ALA A 361 78.59 -16.94 -44.59
C ALA A 361 77.33 -16.98 -43.72
N ARG A 362 76.32 -16.15 -44.05
CA ARG A 362 75.00 -16.23 -43.42
C ARG A 362 74.33 -17.56 -43.73
N GLN A 363 74.44 -18.10 -44.94
CA GLN A 363 73.79 -19.36 -45.30
C GLN A 363 74.31 -20.55 -44.47
N GLN A 364 75.61 -20.66 -44.24
CA GLN A 364 76.16 -21.77 -43.43
C GLN A 364 75.85 -21.64 -41.94
N ALA A 365 75.87 -20.41 -41.40
CA ALA A 365 75.43 -20.15 -40.03
C ALA A 365 73.92 -20.42 -39.87
N GLN A 366 73.11 -20.03 -40.87
CA GLN A 366 71.67 -20.30 -40.91
C GLN A 366 71.39 -21.80 -40.96
N GLN A 367 72.19 -22.61 -41.65
CA GLN A 367 71.98 -24.05 -41.73
C GLN A 367 72.20 -24.72 -40.35
N ALA A 368 73.30 -24.39 -39.66
CA ALA A 368 73.58 -24.94 -38.34
C ALA A 368 72.61 -24.44 -37.26
N THR A 369 72.16 -23.17 -37.39
CA THR A 369 71.09 -22.62 -36.56
C THR A 369 69.76 -23.31 -36.85
N ALA A 370 69.40 -23.57 -38.11
CA ALA A 370 68.17 -24.24 -38.48
C ALA A 370 68.08 -25.69 -37.97
N ASP A 371 69.20 -26.42 -37.94
CA ASP A 371 69.23 -27.80 -37.41
C ASP A 371 69.08 -27.85 -35.88
N ALA A 372 69.70 -26.90 -35.17
CA ALA A 372 69.56 -26.76 -33.72
C ALA A 372 68.18 -26.22 -33.33
N GLU A 373 67.65 -25.27 -34.11
CA GLU A 373 66.28 -24.77 -34.00
C GLU A 373 65.28 -25.88 -34.29
N GLY A 374 65.51 -26.74 -35.29
CA GLY A 374 64.63 -27.88 -35.57
C GLY A 374 64.53 -28.90 -34.42
N GLN A 375 65.64 -29.18 -33.73
CA GLN A 375 65.64 -30.04 -32.55
C GLN A 375 64.97 -29.37 -31.34
N ALA A 376 65.24 -28.07 -31.12
CA ALA A 376 64.59 -27.29 -30.08
C ALA A 376 63.09 -27.13 -30.34
N ASP A 377 62.67 -26.89 -31.58
CA ASP A 377 61.28 -26.78 -32.02
C ASP A 377 60.55 -28.11 -31.91
N SER A 378 61.21 -29.24 -32.14
CA SER A 378 60.61 -30.55 -31.89
C SER A 378 60.40 -30.82 -30.40
N MET A 379 61.35 -30.43 -29.53
CA MET A 379 61.21 -30.59 -28.08
C MET A 379 60.17 -29.63 -27.49
N VAL A 380 60.19 -28.36 -27.94
CA VAL A 380 59.23 -27.33 -27.54
C VAL A 380 57.85 -27.65 -28.13
N GLY A 381 57.77 -28.20 -29.33
CA GLY A 381 56.54 -28.66 -29.96
C GLY A 381 55.91 -29.82 -29.19
N ALA A 382 56.69 -30.81 -28.76
CA ALA A 382 56.20 -31.90 -27.92
C ALA A 382 55.74 -31.40 -26.53
N ALA A 383 56.52 -30.51 -25.90
CA ALA A 383 56.15 -29.91 -24.62
C ALA A 383 54.92 -29.00 -24.72
N ARG A 384 54.78 -28.22 -25.82
CA ARG A 384 53.59 -27.42 -26.11
C ARG A 384 52.38 -28.29 -26.39
N THR A 385 52.52 -29.37 -27.14
CA THR A 385 51.40 -30.30 -27.40
C THR A 385 50.91 -30.94 -26.10
N GLU A 386 51.83 -31.33 -25.21
CA GLU A 386 51.45 -31.90 -23.92
C GLU A 386 50.87 -30.84 -22.96
N ALA A 387 51.40 -29.61 -22.97
CA ALA A 387 50.82 -28.49 -22.23
C ALA A 387 49.43 -28.12 -22.75
N ASP A 388 49.23 -28.07 -24.08
CA ASP A 388 47.95 -27.79 -24.73
C ASP A 388 46.95 -28.91 -24.44
N ARG A 389 47.39 -30.18 -24.37
CA ARG A 389 46.55 -31.31 -23.95
C ARG A 389 46.10 -31.16 -22.49
N LEU A 390 47.02 -30.86 -21.58
CA LEU A 390 46.71 -30.65 -20.16
C LEU A 390 45.82 -29.42 -19.94
N VAL A 391 46.06 -28.33 -20.66
CA VAL A 391 45.21 -27.13 -20.63
C VAL A 391 43.83 -27.43 -21.20
N SER A 392 43.74 -28.20 -22.29
CA SER A 392 42.45 -28.60 -22.88
C SER A 392 41.68 -29.53 -21.94
N GLU A 393 42.32 -30.53 -21.32
CA GLU A 393 41.70 -31.40 -20.31
C GLU A 393 41.25 -30.61 -19.08
N ALA A 394 42.10 -29.74 -18.55
CA ALA A 394 41.74 -28.88 -17.41
C ALA A 394 40.62 -27.89 -17.76
N THR A 395 40.60 -27.37 -18.99
CA THR A 395 39.55 -26.46 -19.47
C THR A 395 38.23 -27.20 -19.66
N VAL A 396 38.24 -28.41 -20.21
CA VAL A 396 37.04 -29.26 -20.36
C VAL A 396 36.51 -29.67 -18.99
N GLU A 397 37.38 -30.10 -18.06
CA GLU A 397 36.97 -30.40 -16.69
C GLU A 397 36.42 -29.17 -15.98
N GLY A 398 37.10 -28.03 -16.09
CA GLY A 398 36.68 -26.75 -15.52
C GLY A 398 35.32 -26.31 -16.05
N ASN A 399 35.14 -26.34 -17.37
CA ASN A 399 33.86 -26.03 -18.02
C ASN A 399 32.78 -27.03 -17.60
N SER A 400 33.08 -28.32 -17.49
CA SER A 400 32.09 -29.32 -17.03
C SER A 400 31.64 -29.09 -15.58
N ARG A 401 32.56 -28.66 -14.71
CA ARG A 401 32.25 -28.31 -13.31
C ARG A 401 31.44 -27.02 -13.22
N VAL A 402 31.76 -26.03 -14.06
CA VAL A 402 31.00 -24.77 -14.13
C VAL A 402 29.59 -25.01 -14.69
N GLU A 403 29.44 -25.82 -15.74
CA GLU A 403 28.13 -26.15 -16.31
C GLU A 403 27.28 -27.01 -15.36
N LYS A 404 27.89 -27.94 -14.60
CA LYS A 404 27.20 -28.62 -13.50
C LYS A 404 26.74 -27.65 -12.43
N ALA A 405 27.62 -26.77 -11.94
CA ALA A 405 27.25 -25.79 -10.92
C ALA A 405 26.17 -24.82 -11.40
N ARG A 406 26.17 -24.44 -12.68
CA ARG A 406 25.10 -23.64 -13.30
C ARG A 406 23.79 -24.39 -13.37
N THR A 407 23.82 -25.65 -13.79
CA THR A 407 22.64 -26.51 -13.86
C THR A 407 22.04 -26.74 -12.47
N ASP A 408 22.87 -27.00 -11.46
CA ASP A 408 22.43 -27.18 -10.07
C ASP A 408 21.84 -25.86 -9.51
N ALA A 409 22.44 -24.71 -9.83
CA ALA A 409 21.92 -23.40 -9.44
C ALA A 409 20.60 -23.07 -10.15
N ASP A 410 20.46 -23.41 -11.43
CA ASP A 410 19.23 -23.23 -12.19
C ASP A 410 18.12 -24.15 -11.68
N GLU A 411 18.43 -25.40 -11.32
CA GLU A 411 17.48 -26.31 -10.66
C GLU A 411 17.01 -25.76 -9.31
N LEU A 412 17.93 -25.24 -8.49
CA LEU A 412 17.58 -24.59 -7.22
C LEU A 412 16.72 -23.34 -7.43
N LEU A 413 17.01 -22.51 -8.43
CA LEU A 413 16.21 -21.33 -8.76
C LEU A 413 14.82 -21.69 -9.29
N VAL A 414 14.72 -22.75 -10.09
CA VAL A 414 13.44 -23.26 -10.58
C VAL A 414 12.64 -23.89 -9.44
N GLY A 415 13.29 -24.62 -8.53
CA GLY A 415 12.70 -25.14 -7.30
C GLY A 415 12.13 -24.02 -6.43
N ALA A 416 12.94 -23.02 -6.10
CA ALA A 416 12.53 -21.88 -5.29
C ALA A 416 11.39 -21.07 -5.94
N ARG A 417 11.40 -20.91 -7.27
CA ARG A 417 10.30 -20.26 -7.99
C ARG A 417 9.01 -21.09 -7.93
N ARG A 418 9.10 -22.41 -8.05
CA ARG A 418 7.94 -23.30 -7.89
C ARG A 418 7.37 -23.20 -6.48
N ASP A 419 8.22 -23.26 -5.46
CA ASP A 419 7.78 -23.18 -4.06
C ASP A 419 7.16 -21.81 -3.76
N ALA A 420 7.76 -20.72 -4.23
CA ALA A 420 7.20 -19.37 -4.08
C ALA A 420 5.84 -19.22 -4.75
N THR A 421 5.66 -19.90 -5.89
CA THR A 421 4.39 -19.88 -6.59
C THR A 421 3.36 -20.70 -5.82
N ALA A 422 3.69 -21.94 -5.43
CA ALA A 422 2.81 -22.79 -4.63
C ALA A 422 2.36 -22.15 -3.29
N ILE A 423 3.23 -21.34 -2.67
CA ILE A 423 2.89 -20.55 -1.48
C ILE A 423 1.90 -19.43 -1.81
N ARG A 424 2.14 -18.67 -2.89
CA ARG A 424 1.21 -17.65 -3.37
C ARG A 424 -0.15 -18.26 -3.63
N GLU A 425 -0.11 -19.46 -4.16
CA GLU A 425 -1.22 -20.24 -4.62
C GLU A 425 -2.05 -20.94 -3.53
N ARG A 426 -1.43 -21.26 -2.41
CA ARG A 426 -2.18 -21.53 -1.17
C ARG A 426 -2.77 -20.26 -0.57
N ALA A 427 -2.19 -19.09 -0.84
CA ALA A 427 -2.58 -17.83 -0.21
C ALA A 427 -3.84 -17.20 -0.81
N GLU A 428 -4.01 -17.07 -2.13
CA GLU A 428 -5.33 -16.68 -2.69
C GLU A 428 -6.39 -17.78 -2.45
N GLU A 429 -6.03 -19.05 -2.20
CA GLU A 429 -7.02 -20.12 -1.96
C GLU A 429 -7.65 -19.97 -0.59
N LEU A 430 -6.80 -19.68 0.39
CA LEU A 430 -7.22 -19.21 1.70
C LEU A 430 -8.03 -17.92 1.58
N ARG A 431 -7.69 -17.03 0.64
CA ARG A 431 -8.36 -15.75 0.44
C ARG A 431 -9.75 -15.95 -0.17
N GLU A 432 -9.90 -16.76 -1.20
CA GLU A 432 -11.18 -17.12 -1.80
C GLU A 432 -12.08 -17.88 -0.84
N ARG A 433 -11.53 -18.80 -0.05
CA ARG A 433 -12.26 -19.44 1.04
C ARG A 433 -12.80 -18.41 2.03
N VAL A 434 -11.95 -17.49 2.47
CA VAL A 434 -12.36 -16.43 3.41
C VAL A 434 -13.38 -15.49 2.76
N THR A 435 -13.22 -15.13 1.49
CA THR A 435 -14.18 -14.30 0.75
C THR A 435 -15.53 -15.01 0.60
N SER A 436 -15.53 -16.30 0.27
CA SER A 436 -16.73 -17.12 0.18
C SER A 436 -17.43 -17.25 1.53
N GLU A 437 -16.67 -17.50 2.61
CA GLU A 437 -17.21 -17.51 3.98
C GLU A 437 -17.81 -16.15 4.36
N ILE A 438 -17.18 -15.04 3.96
CA ILE A 438 -17.69 -13.67 4.17
C ILE A 438 -18.98 -13.44 3.37
N GLU A 439 -19.04 -13.89 2.11
CA GLU A 439 -20.23 -13.78 1.27
C GLU A 439 -21.39 -14.63 1.81
N GLU A 440 -21.13 -15.87 2.23
CA GLU A 440 -22.12 -16.72 2.90
C GLU A 440 -22.63 -16.09 4.19
N LEU A 441 -21.75 -15.48 4.99
CA LEU A 441 -22.13 -14.74 6.19
C LEU A 441 -22.95 -13.49 5.86
N HIS A 442 -22.60 -12.75 4.81
CA HIS A 442 -23.37 -11.59 4.36
C HIS A 442 -24.72 -11.99 3.81
N GLU A 443 -24.80 -13.08 3.05
CA GLU A 443 -26.04 -13.58 2.48
C GLU A 443 -26.94 -14.16 3.58
N ARG A 444 -26.37 -14.86 4.57
CA ARG A 444 -27.09 -15.29 5.78
C ARG A 444 -27.60 -14.09 6.57
N ALA A 445 -26.76 -13.08 6.80
CA ALA A 445 -27.16 -11.84 7.48
C ALA A 445 -28.23 -11.07 6.71
N ARG A 446 -28.19 -11.04 5.37
CA ARG A 446 -29.24 -10.43 4.53
C ARG A 446 -30.55 -11.19 4.63
N ARG A 447 -30.52 -12.54 4.61
CA ARG A 447 -31.72 -13.36 4.80
C ARG A 447 -32.31 -13.16 6.18
N GLU A 448 -31.50 -13.20 7.23
CA GLU A 448 -31.94 -12.93 8.60
C GLU A 448 -32.48 -11.50 8.76
N ALA A 449 -31.85 -10.51 8.13
CA ALA A 449 -32.34 -9.12 8.09
C ALA A 449 -33.68 -9.01 7.34
N ALA A 450 -33.83 -9.70 6.21
CA ALA A 450 -35.08 -9.72 5.44
C ALA A 450 -36.20 -10.43 6.20
N GLU A 451 -35.91 -11.54 6.88
CA GLU A 451 -36.85 -12.28 7.71
C GLU A 451 -37.27 -11.48 8.95
N THR A 452 -36.33 -10.82 9.63
CA THR A 452 -36.63 -9.93 10.75
C THR A 452 -37.41 -8.69 10.30
N MET A 453 -37.10 -8.12 9.14
CA MET A 453 -37.85 -7.01 8.57
C MET A 453 -39.26 -7.43 8.14
N LYS A 454 -39.42 -8.62 7.55
CA LYS A 454 -40.74 -9.21 7.24
C LYS A 454 -41.54 -9.48 8.50
N SER A 455 -40.95 -10.12 9.52
CA SER A 455 -41.60 -10.38 10.80
C SER A 455 -42.00 -9.09 11.53
N THR A 456 -41.15 -8.05 11.45
CA THR A 456 -41.45 -6.72 12.00
C THR A 456 -42.56 -6.05 11.20
N GLY A 457 -42.56 -6.15 9.87
CA GLY A 457 -43.62 -5.70 8.99
C GLY A 457 -44.96 -6.37 9.31
N ASP A 458 -44.99 -7.70 9.38
CA ASP A 458 -46.17 -8.49 9.75
C ASP A 458 -46.69 -8.08 11.14
N ARG A 459 -45.79 -7.78 12.09
CA ARG A 459 -46.15 -7.30 13.43
C ARG A 459 -46.67 -5.86 13.40
N CYS A 460 -46.09 -4.97 12.60
CA CYS A 460 -46.58 -3.62 12.39
C CYS A 460 -47.96 -3.64 11.74
N ASP A 461 -48.18 -4.47 10.73
CA ASP A 461 -49.48 -4.64 10.09
C ASP A 461 -50.52 -5.20 11.06
N ALA A 462 -50.14 -6.18 11.90
CA ALA A 462 -51.01 -6.68 12.96
C ALA A 462 -51.34 -5.60 14.00
N LEU A 463 -50.38 -4.74 14.37
CA LEU A 463 -50.59 -3.62 15.28
C LEU A 463 -51.45 -2.53 14.64
N ILE A 464 -51.27 -2.21 13.36
CA ILE A 464 -52.11 -1.27 12.61
C ILE A 464 -53.53 -1.80 12.55
N LYS A 465 -53.73 -3.06 12.16
CA LYS A 465 -55.05 -3.69 12.15
C LYS A 465 -55.69 -3.70 13.53
N ALA A 466 -54.95 -4.03 14.58
CA ALA A 466 -55.45 -3.95 15.95
C ALA A 466 -55.79 -2.51 16.35
N ALA A 467 -55.00 -1.51 15.96
CA ALA A 467 -55.26 -0.10 16.22
C ALA A 467 -56.49 0.41 15.44
N GLU A 468 -56.68 -0.01 14.19
CA GLU A 468 -57.87 0.27 13.38
C GLU A 468 -59.12 -0.37 13.98
N GLU A 469 -59.03 -1.61 14.47
CA GLU A 469 -60.12 -2.26 15.19
C GLU A 469 -60.44 -1.53 16.50
N GLN A 470 -59.42 -1.08 17.26
CA GLN A 470 -59.62 -0.29 18.46
C GLN A 470 -60.19 1.09 18.14
N LEU A 471 -59.76 1.73 17.06
CA LEU A 471 -60.29 3.00 16.58
C LEU A 471 -61.75 2.83 16.19
N SER A 472 -62.10 1.77 15.46
CA SER A 472 -63.48 1.45 15.10
C SER A 472 -64.36 1.19 16.33
N LYS A 473 -63.85 0.42 17.31
CA LYS A 473 -64.52 0.21 18.60
C LYS A 473 -64.68 1.51 19.38
N ALA A 474 -63.65 2.35 19.41
CA ALA A 474 -63.69 3.66 20.07
C ALA A 474 -64.64 4.63 19.39
N GLN A 475 -64.68 4.66 18.05
CA GLN A 475 -65.63 5.45 17.27
C GLN A 475 -67.07 4.98 17.50
N THR A 476 -67.30 3.66 17.54
CA THR A 476 -68.61 3.09 17.85
C THR A 476 -69.04 3.47 19.27
N LYS A 477 -68.15 3.28 20.25
CA LYS A 477 -68.40 3.68 21.65
C LYS A 477 -68.58 5.20 21.80
N ALA A 478 -67.85 6.01 21.04
CA ALA A 478 -68.01 7.45 21.02
C ALA A 478 -69.38 7.84 20.43
N LYS A 479 -69.82 7.19 19.35
CA LYS A 479 -71.18 7.37 18.81
C LYS A 479 -72.26 6.98 19.82
N GLU A 480 -72.08 5.85 20.51
CA GLU A 480 -72.98 5.42 21.59
C GLU A 480 -73.01 6.43 22.74
N LEU A 481 -71.84 6.85 23.26
CA LEU A 481 -71.73 7.86 24.31
C LEU A 481 -72.31 9.21 23.88
N VAL A 482 -72.14 9.63 22.63
CA VAL A 482 -72.77 10.85 22.11
C VAL A 482 -74.29 10.68 22.03
N SER A 483 -74.79 9.51 21.63
CA SER A 483 -76.21 9.21 21.62
C SER A 483 -76.79 9.21 23.04
N GLU A 484 -76.12 8.56 23.99
CA GLU A 484 -76.48 8.55 25.41
C GLU A 484 -76.41 9.94 26.02
N ALA A 485 -75.33 10.70 25.78
CA ALA A 485 -75.18 12.07 26.25
C ALA A 485 -76.23 12.99 25.64
N ASN A 486 -76.63 12.81 24.38
CA ASN A 486 -77.74 13.55 23.79
C ASN A 486 -79.08 13.18 24.41
N SER A 487 -79.28 11.90 24.74
CA SER A 487 -80.47 11.42 25.46
C SER A 487 -80.54 11.99 26.88
N GLU A 488 -79.43 11.95 27.62
CA GLU A 488 -79.29 12.53 28.96
C GLU A 488 -79.38 14.06 28.91
N ALA A 489 -78.76 14.74 27.94
CA ALA A 489 -78.93 16.17 27.73
C ALA A 489 -80.38 16.52 27.35
N GLY A 490 -81.09 15.62 26.68
CA GLY A 490 -82.54 15.68 26.48
C GLY A 490 -83.29 15.60 27.81
N LYS A 491 -83.00 14.61 28.65
CA LYS A 491 -83.60 14.44 29.99
C LYS A 491 -83.29 15.64 30.90
N VAL A 492 -82.06 16.12 30.91
CA VAL A 492 -81.61 17.28 31.69
C VAL A 492 -82.24 18.56 31.18
N ARG A 493 -82.38 18.76 29.85
CA ARG A 493 -83.16 19.88 29.32
C ARG A 493 -84.62 19.80 29.77
N ILE A 494 -85.24 18.64 29.68
CA ILE A 494 -86.62 18.45 30.17
C ILE A 494 -86.71 18.75 31.68
N ALA A 495 -85.75 18.29 32.48
CA ALA A 495 -85.72 18.55 33.91
C ALA A 495 -85.41 20.02 34.26
N ALA A 496 -84.53 20.67 33.49
CA ALA A 496 -84.20 22.08 33.64
C ALA A 496 -85.38 22.98 33.23
N VAL A 497 -86.09 22.62 32.16
CA VAL A 497 -87.35 23.28 31.78
C VAL A 497 -88.37 23.12 32.90
N LYS A 498 -88.57 21.90 33.43
CA LYS A 498 -89.46 21.67 34.60
C LYS A 498 -89.03 22.45 35.84
N LYS A 499 -87.73 22.58 36.11
CA LYS A 499 -87.20 23.35 37.25
C LYS A 499 -87.31 24.85 37.02
N ALA A 500 -87.14 25.33 35.79
CA ALA A 500 -87.35 26.73 35.42
C ALA A 500 -88.84 27.09 35.52
N GLU A 501 -89.74 26.22 35.06
CA GLU A 501 -91.18 26.34 35.28
C GLU A 501 -91.50 26.39 36.79
N GLY A 502 -90.87 25.53 37.60
CA GLY A 502 -91.01 25.54 39.06
C GLY A 502 -90.49 26.82 39.72
N LEU A 503 -89.31 27.30 39.33
CA LEU A 503 -88.72 28.54 39.84
C LEU A 503 -89.50 29.79 39.40
N LEU A 504 -90.06 29.79 38.19
CA LEU A 504 -90.97 30.84 37.75
C LEU A 504 -92.21 30.87 38.63
N LYS A 505 -92.77 29.70 38.95
CA LYS A 505 -93.89 29.58 39.89
C LYS A 505 -93.53 30.07 41.29
N GLU A 506 -92.36 29.69 41.82
CA GLU A 506 -91.86 30.20 43.11
C GLU A 506 -91.56 31.71 43.10
N ALA A 507 -91.06 32.24 41.98
CA ALA A 507 -90.82 33.67 41.81
C ALA A 507 -92.14 34.45 41.75
N GLU A 508 -93.17 33.91 41.09
CA GLU A 508 -94.52 34.48 41.13
C GLU A 508 -95.10 34.45 42.55
N GLN A 509 -94.91 33.36 43.29
CA GLN A 509 -95.30 33.29 44.71
C GLN A 509 -94.53 34.31 45.58
N LYS A 510 -93.21 34.45 45.40
CA LYS A 510 -92.39 35.44 46.13
C LYS A 510 -92.75 36.87 45.76
N LYS A 511 -92.99 37.16 44.48
CA LYS A 511 -93.52 38.45 44.04
C LYS A 511 -94.85 38.73 44.75
N THR A 512 -95.74 37.74 44.81
CA THR A 512 -97.02 37.87 45.52
C THR A 512 -96.82 38.14 47.02
N ARG A 513 -95.87 37.49 47.68
CA ARG A 513 -95.52 37.76 49.09
C ARG A 513 -94.89 39.13 49.30
N LEU A 514 -93.93 39.54 48.48
CA LEU A 514 -93.27 40.85 48.58
C LEU A 514 -94.23 41.99 48.29
N VAL A 515 -95.15 41.82 47.34
CA VAL A 515 -96.24 42.78 47.12
C VAL A 515 -97.09 42.90 48.38
N LYS A 516 -97.42 41.78 49.03
CA LYS A 516 -98.17 41.78 50.28
C LYS A 516 -97.40 42.44 51.43
N GLU A 517 -96.12 42.16 51.60
CA GLU A 517 -95.27 42.81 52.61
C GLU A 517 -95.09 44.31 52.34
N ALA A 518 -94.97 44.72 51.08
CA ALA A 518 -94.93 46.14 50.70
C ALA A 518 -96.28 46.83 50.97
N GLU A 519 -97.40 46.14 50.75
CA GLU A 519 -98.73 46.62 51.12
C GLU A 519 -98.89 46.73 52.64
N ASP A 520 -98.34 45.80 53.42
CA ASP A 520 -98.35 45.81 54.88
C ASP A 520 -97.46 46.92 55.45
N LEU A 521 -96.25 47.12 54.93
CA LEU A 521 -95.37 48.25 55.26
C LEU A 521 -96.01 49.58 54.90
N LYS A 522 -96.68 49.66 53.75
CA LYS A 522 -97.46 50.85 53.36
C LYS A 522 -98.62 51.07 54.35
N ALA A 523 -99.31 50.02 54.77
CA ALA A 523 -100.36 50.11 55.79
C ALA A 523 -99.79 50.56 57.14
N GLU A 524 -98.57 50.15 57.50
CA GLU A 524 -97.89 50.57 58.72
C GLU A 524 -97.44 52.03 58.66
N ALA A 525 -96.79 52.46 57.59
CA ALA A 525 -96.41 53.85 57.37
C ALA A 525 -97.64 54.80 57.32
N ILE A 526 -98.75 54.36 56.71
CA ILE A 526 -100.01 55.12 56.73
C ILE A 526 -100.59 55.19 58.14
N ARG A 527 -100.53 54.09 58.92
CA ARG A 527 -101.00 54.09 60.33
C ARG A 527 -100.15 55.02 61.19
N GLU A 528 -98.84 55.00 61.04
CA GLU A 528 -97.91 55.85 61.77
C GLU A 528 -98.12 57.32 61.42
N ALA A 529 -98.18 57.66 60.12
CA ALA A 529 -98.49 59.00 59.65
C ALA A 529 -99.86 59.51 60.15
N ARG A 530 -100.88 58.64 60.17
CA ARG A 530 -102.19 59.00 60.74
C ARG A 530 -102.12 59.25 62.24
N ARG A 531 -101.35 58.46 62.98
CA ARG A 531 -101.15 58.65 64.43
C ARG A 531 -100.52 60.01 64.72
N THR A 532 -99.48 60.38 63.97
CA THR A 532 -98.83 61.69 64.05
C THR A 532 -99.79 62.83 63.71
N VAL A 533 -100.64 62.65 62.69
CA VAL A 533 -101.67 63.63 62.30
C VAL A 533 -102.76 63.75 63.36
N ASP A 534 -103.22 62.65 63.95
CA ASP A 534 -104.27 62.66 64.97
C ASP A 534 -103.77 63.26 66.29
N GLU A 535 -102.50 63.06 66.66
CA GLU A 535 -101.85 63.79 67.77
C GLU A 535 -101.79 65.30 67.48
N GLY A 536 -101.33 65.70 66.29
CA GLY A 536 -101.31 67.10 65.89
C GLY A 536 -102.70 67.74 65.79
N LYS A 537 -103.73 66.97 65.40
CA LYS A 537 -105.13 67.44 65.38
C LYS A 537 -105.70 67.62 66.77
N ARG A 538 -105.41 66.75 67.74
CA ARG A 538 -105.87 66.93 69.13
C ARG A 538 -105.26 68.17 69.77
N GLU A 539 -103.97 68.41 69.52
CA GLU A 539 -103.33 69.66 69.94
C GLU A 539 -103.99 70.88 69.30
N LEU A 540 -104.31 70.80 68.00
CA LEU A 540 -105.02 71.86 67.29
C LEU A 540 -106.44 72.08 67.82
N GLU A 541 -107.18 71.03 68.15
CA GLU A 541 -108.57 71.14 68.61
C GLU A 541 -108.65 71.76 70.01
N ILE A 542 -107.70 71.43 70.89
CA ILE A 542 -107.54 72.11 72.19
C ILE A 542 -107.30 73.61 71.97
N LEU A 543 -106.53 74.00 70.95
CA LEU A 543 -106.32 75.40 70.58
C LEU A 543 -107.57 76.05 69.98
N VAL A 544 -108.34 75.33 69.15
CA VAL A 544 -109.57 75.84 68.52
C VAL A 544 -110.68 76.06 69.56
N ARG A 545 -110.88 75.14 70.51
CA ARG A 545 -111.87 75.31 71.58
C ARG A 545 -111.57 76.55 72.43
N ARG A 546 -110.28 76.75 72.73
CA ARG A 546 -109.80 77.95 73.42
C ARG A 546 -110.01 79.23 72.60
N ARG A 547 -110.06 79.14 71.27
CA ARG A 547 -110.31 80.26 70.35
C ARG A 547 -111.80 80.56 70.17
N GLU A 548 -112.67 79.55 70.11
CA GLU A 548 -114.12 79.77 69.97
C GLU A 548 -114.75 80.36 71.23
N ASP A 549 -114.28 79.96 72.41
CA ASP A 549 -114.65 80.61 73.66
C ASP A 549 -114.30 82.11 73.64
N ILE A 550 -113.24 82.51 72.93
CA ILE A 550 -112.84 83.91 72.72
C ILE A 550 -113.69 84.60 71.64
N ASN A 551 -114.00 83.93 70.52
CA ASN A 551 -114.77 84.54 69.44
C ASN A 551 -116.25 84.79 69.81
N THR A 552 -116.82 83.97 70.69
CA THR A 552 -118.17 84.19 71.23
C THR A 552 -118.26 85.50 72.03
N GLU A 553 -117.14 85.92 72.65
CA GLU A 553 -117.01 87.22 73.31
C GLU A 553 -116.87 88.39 72.30
N ILE A 554 -116.20 88.18 71.15
CA ILE A 554 -115.88 89.27 70.20
C ILE A 554 -117.05 89.64 69.28
N SER A 555 -117.80 88.70 68.69
CA SER A 555 -118.80 89.09 67.67
C SER A 555 -120.12 89.66 68.24
N ARG A 556 -120.40 89.50 69.55
CA ARG A 556 -121.40 90.34 70.24
C ARG A 556 -121.08 91.84 70.18
N VAL A 557 -119.85 92.19 69.85
CA VAL A 557 -119.37 93.58 69.77
C VAL A 557 -119.40 94.12 68.32
N GLN A 558 -119.51 93.29 67.28
CA GLN A 558 -119.38 93.71 65.85
C GLN A 558 -120.68 93.70 65.02
N ASP A 559 -121.84 93.42 65.62
CA ASP A 559 -123.18 93.75 65.09
C ASP A 559 -123.43 95.27 64.95
N VAL A 560 -122.44 96.11 65.25
CA VAL A 560 -122.63 97.56 65.41
C VAL A 560 -122.06 98.38 64.24
N LEU A 561 -121.17 97.85 63.39
CA LEU A 561 -120.39 98.71 62.47
C LEU A 561 -120.21 98.10 61.05
N GLU A 562 -121.15 98.33 60.12
CA GLU A 562 -121.00 99.45 59.17
C GLU A 562 -120.06 99.06 58.02
N ALA A 563 -120.60 98.57 56.90
CA ALA A 563 -121.00 99.39 55.75
C ALA A 563 -119.79 100.00 54.99
N LEU A 564 -119.80 99.83 53.66
CA LEU A 564 -119.00 100.53 52.64
C LEU A 564 -117.59 99.96 52.40
N GLU A 565 -117.36 99.30 51.26
CA GLU A 565 -116.83 99.88 50.00
C GLU A 565 -115.29 100.01 50.01
N SER A 566 -114.52 100.00 48.92
CA SER A 566 -114.47 99.35 47.59
C SER A 566 -113.27 100.00 46.84
N PHE A 567 -112.70 99.33 45.82
CA PHE A 567 -111.74 99.79 44.77
C PHE A 567 -110.25 100.12 45.10
N GLU A 568 -109.20 99.96 44.25
CA GLU A 568 -108.81 99.16 43.04
C GLU A 568 -107.39 99.61 42.54
N SER A 569 -106.55 98.76 41.87
CA SER A 569 -105.63 99.07 40.72
C SER A 569 -104.58 97.95 40.37
N PRO A 570 -104.02 97.83 39.13
CA PRO A 570 -103.32 96.63 38.61
C PRO A 570 -101.90 96.77 37.95
N ALA A 571 -101.21 95.63 37.68
CA ALA A 571 -100.24 95.26 36.60
C ALA A 571 -98.95 94.49 37.06
N GLY A 572 -98.48 93.47 36.30
CA GLY A 572 -97.09 92.93 36.43
C GLY A 572 -96.85 91.43 36.15
N LYS A 573 -95.59 91.06 35.85
CA LYS A 573 -95.06 89.84 35.17
C LYS A 573 -94.42 88.77 36.11
N ASP A 574 -94.11 87.61 35.51
CA ASP A 574 -93.06 86.59 35.84
C ASP A 574 -93.23 85.51 36.94
N SER A 575 -92.91 84.27 36.49
CA SER A 575 -92.30 83.12 37.21
C SER A 575 -93.04 82.45 38.40
N GLY A 576 -93.05 81.11 38.42
CA GLY A 576 -93.51 80.30 39.55
C GLY A 576 -94.16 79.00 39.07
N VAL A 577 -93.50 77.84 39.19
CA VAL A 577 -93.55 76.94 40.36
C VAL A 577 -94.94 76.33 40.60
N LYS A 578 -94.95 74.98 40.58
CA LYS A 578 -95.85 74.04 41.26
C LYS A 578 -97.29 74.49 41.51
N ALA A 579 -98.23 73.76 40.92
CA ALA A 579 -99.41 73.23 41.61
C ALA A 579 -100.25 72.43 40.61
N GLY A 580 -101.13 71.57 41.11
CA GLY A 580 -102.11 70.84 40.30
C GLY A 580 -101.88 69.33 40.39
N ALA A 581 -101.89 68.74 41.59
CA ALA A 581 -103.13 68.48 42.31
C ALA A 581 -104.07 67.55 41.51
N THR A 582 -104.25 66.36 42.09
CA THR A 582 -105.59 65.81 42.41
C THR A 582 -106.53 65.67 41.23
N VAL A 583 -106.92 64.46 40.83
CA VAL A 583 -107.96 63.64 41.47
C VAL A 583 -107.95 62.38 40.58
N GLY A 584 -107.67 61.19 41.10
CA GLY A 584 -108.73 60.32 41.61
C GLY A 584 -109.20 59.33 40.52
N PRO A 585 -109.38 58.04 40.86
CA PRO A 585 -109.36 56.89 39.94
C PRO A 585 -110.75 56.55 39.35
N PRO A 586 -110.88 55.59 38.42
CA PRO A 586 -111.28 54.24 38.86
C PRO A 586 -110.78 53.05 38.02
N ARG A 587 -110.72 51.90 38.72
CA ARG A 587 -111.11 50.52 38.33
C ARG A 587 -111.25 50.14 36.84
N SER A 588 -110.68 48.98 36.51
CA SER A 588 -111.35 47.83 35.87
C SER A 588 -110.27 46.79 35.59
N GLY A 589 -110.11 45.74 36.40
CA GLY A 589 -110.69 44.42 36.13
C GLY A 589 -109.69 43.58 35.31
N GLY A 590 -109.25 42.40 35.67
CA GLY A 590 -109.57 41.43 36.70
C GLY A 590 -108.93 40.10 36.29
N LYS A 591 -108.87 39.15 37.23
CA LYS A 591 -108.68 37.70 37.01
C LYS A 591 -107.28 37.26 36.53
N ASN A 592 -106.72 36.13 36.94
CA ASN A 592 -107.13 35.02 37.80
C ASN A 592 -105.87 34.16 38.09
N SER A 593 -105.90 33.41 39.21
CA SER A 593 -105.38 32.05 39.43
C SER A 593 -103.91 31.74 39.12
N ASP A 594 -103.16 30.91 39.83
CA ASP A 594 -103.31 30.15 41.08
C ASP A 594 -101.92 29.50 41.29
N GLY A 595 -101.47 29.37 42.53
CA GLY A 595 -100.40 28.43 42.91
C GLY A 595 -99.09 29.07 43.27
#